data_AF-A0A8X7S2R4-F1
#
_entry.id   AF-A0A8X7S2R4-F1
#
_cell.length_a   1.000
_cell.length_b   1.000
_cell.length_c   1.000
_cell.angle_alpha   90.00
_cell.angle_beta   90.00
_cell.angle_gamma   90.00
#
_symmetry.space_group_name_H-M   'P 1'
#
loop_
_entity.id
_entity.type
_entity.pdbx_description
1 polymer ?
#
loop_
_entity_poly.entity_id
_entity_poly.type
_entity_poly.pdbx_seq_one_letter_code
_entity_poly.pdbx_strand_id
1 'polypeptide(L)'
;MMCSSTRDVPKLELFSRGKFDRILQDPPLIEKAETELSDYCSTLEGDDSYSCWRAYFELKDLEKEKPKVEVENLILQTGGVKSLIGCLHGLASMEKESKAKNGLEVTEVSDSEKGMKLHVHVPDGLPKSQQELEEEEKSKMPDSAFTRLLRAKGTIPAWFSHAPDHETD
;
A
#
# COMPACT_ATOMS: atom_id res chain seq x y z
N MET A 1 -43.42 34.68 -58.43
CA MET A 1 -42.91 33.32 -58.69
C MET A 1 -42.37 32.80 -57.37
N MET A 2 -43.08 31.86 -56.76
CA MET A 2 -42.93 31.45 -55.36
C MET A 2 -42.41 30.01 -55.37
N CYS A 3 -41.18 29.79 -54.89
CA CYS A 3 -40.59 28.47 -54.76
C CYS A 3 -40.56 28.07 -53.29
N SER A 4 -41.62 27.39 -52.84
CA SER A 4 -41.65 26.67 -51.57
C SER A 4 -41.01 25.30 -51.76
N SER A 5 -39.72 25.18 -51.42
CA SER A 5 -39.06 23.87 -51.36
C SER A 5 -39.43 23.18 -50.04
N THR A 6 -40.50 22.39 -50.05
CA THR A 6 -40.82 21.45 -48.96
C THR A 6 -39.73 20.38 -48.93
N ARG A 7 -38.70 20.59 -48.10
CA ARG A 7 -37.76 19.55 -47.73
C ARG A 7 -38.47 18.65 -46.73
N ASP A 8 -39.02 17.54 -47.22
CA ASP A 8 -39.49 16.44 -46.37
C ASP A 8 -38.26 15.79 -45.74
N VAL A 9 -37.87 16.29 -44.57
CA VAL A 9 -36.80 15.69 -43.78
C VAL A 9 -37.43 14.45 -43.15
N PRO A 10 -36.99 13.22 -43.49
CA PRO A 10 -37.53 12.04 -42.85
C PRO A 10 -37.33 12.21 -41.35
N LYS A 11 -38.41 12.13 -40.57
CA LYS A 11 -38.38 12.06 -39.11
C LYS A 11 -37.59 10.82 -38.74
N LEU A 12 -36.28 11.00 -38.64
CA LEU A 12 -35.43 10.07 -37.93
C LEU A 12 -35.96 10.13 -36.50
N GLU A 13 -36.55 9.01 -36.07
CA GLU A 13 -36.79 8.74 -34.66
C GLU A 13 -35.59 9.28 -33.90
N LEU A 14 -35.84 10.19 -32.96
CA LEU A 14 -34.80 10.66 -32.05
C LEU A 14 -34.13 9.40 -31.54
N PHE A 15 -32.82 9.25 -31.81
CA PHE A 15 -31.98 8.25 -31.16
C PHE A 15 -31.87 8.60 -29.67
N SER A 16 -32.99 8.78 -28.98
CA SER A 16 -33.10 8.58 -27.55
C SER A 16 -33.06 7.07 -27.29
N ARG A 17 -31.99 6.41 -27.75
CA ARG A 17 -31.48 5.27 -27.00
C ARG A 17 -31.11 5.86 -25.65
N GLY A 18 -31.96 5.64 -24.65
CA GLY A 18 -31.70 6.09 -23.29
C GLY A 18 -30.30 5.65 -22.94
N LYS A 19 -29.45 6.60 -22.50
CA LYS A 19 -28.08 6.32 -22.06
C LYS A 19 -28.06 5.24 -20.94
N PHE A 20 -29.21 5.03 -20.31
CA PHE A 20 -29.48 4.07 -19.25
C PHE A 20 -29.90 2.67 -19.73
N ASP A 21 -30.36 2.49 -20.97
CA ASP A 21 -30.93 1.22 -21.43
C ASP A 21 -29.85 0.17 -21.76
N ARG A 22 -28.60 0.61 -21.94
CA ARG A 22 -27.43 -0.28 -22.04
C ARG A 22 -26.85 -0.67 -20.68
N ILE A 23 -27.19 0.06 -19.61
CA ILE A 23 -26.66 -0.17 -18.26
C ILE A 23 -27.29 -1.41 -17.61
N LEU A 24 -28.47 -1.84 -18.07
CA LEU A 24 -29.25 -2.93 -17.47
C LEU A 24 -29.07 -4.31 -18.13
N GLN A 25 -28.34 -4.41 -19.24
CA GLN A 25 -28.26 -5.66 -20.04
C GLN A 25 -26.83 -6.20 -20.24
N ASP A 26 -25.80 -5.41 -19.93
CA ASP A 26 -24.42 -5.89 -19.97
C ASP A 26 -24.06 -6.64 -18.66
N PRO A 27 -23.24 -7.71 -18.72
CA PRO A 27 -22.59 -8.27 -17.53
C PRO A 27 -21.98 -7.12 -16.72
N PRO A 28 -22.05 -7.14 -15.37
CA PRO A 28 -21.62 -6.02 -14.54
C PRO A 28 -20.23 -5.59 -14.99
N LEU A 29 -20.09 -4.33 -15.39
CA LEU A 29 -18.87 -3.80 -16.03
C LEU A 29 -17.62 -4.07 -15.18
N ILE A 30 -17.85 -4.17 -13.86
CA ILE A 30 -16.90 -4.55 -12.83
C ILE A 30 -16.30 -5.95 -13.08
N GLU A 31 -17.12 -6.98 -13.32
CA GLU A 31 -16.61 -8.36 -13.56
C GLU A 31 -15.72 -8.43 -14.82
N LYS A 32 -16.07 -7.66 -15.86
CA LYS A 32 -15.24 -7.56 -17.06
C LYS A 32 -13.89 -6.92 -16.75
N ALA A 33 -13.90 -5.80 -16.02
CA ALA A 33 -12.68 -5.10 -15.62
C ALA A 33 -11.80 -5.96 -14.69
N GLU A 34 -12.39 -6.75 -13.81
CA GLU A 34 -11.68 -7.69 -12.94
C GLU A 34 -11.00 -8.81 -13.72
N THR A 35 -11.72 -9.40 -14.68
CA THR A 35 -11.16 -10.44 -15.54
C THR A 35 -9.99 -9.87 -16.33
N GLU A 36 -10.17 -8.70 -16.97
CA GLU A 36 -9.12 -8.03 -17.74
C GLU A 36 -7.92 -7.63 -16.88
N LEU A 37 -8.16 -7.16 -15.64
CA LEU A 37 -7.10 -6.91 -14.65
C LEU A 37 -6.34 -8.20 -14.33
N SER A 38 -7.04 -9.28 -14.01
CA SER A 38 -6.40 -10.56 -13.64
C SER A 38 -5.57 -11.15 -14.78
N ASP A 39 -6.07 -11.06 -16.01
CA ASP A 39 -5.36 -11.47 -17.22
C ASP A 39 -4.10 -10.61 -17.40
N TYR A 40 -4.24 -9.29 -17.28
CA TYR A 40 -3.12 -8.37 -17.40
C TYR A 40 -2.06 -8.60 -16.31
N CYS A 41 -2.46 -8.74 -15.04
CA CYS A 41 -1.54 -8.99 -13.93
C CYS A 41 -0.78 -10.32 -14.11
N SER A 42 -1.39 -11.32 -14.74
CA SER A 42 -0.76 -12.61 -15.04
C SER A 42 0.31 -12.52 -16.14
N THR A 43 0.30 -11.46 -16.95
CA THR A 43 1.33 -11.21 -17.98
C THR A 43 2.56 -10.46 -17.45
N LEU A 44 2.49 -9.91 -16.24
CA LEU A 44 3.56 -9.14 -15.61
C LEU A 44 4.40 -10.01 -14.67
N GLU A 45 5.65 -9.61 -14.43
CA GLU A 45 6.57 -10.25 -13.47
C GLU A 45 7.15 -9.22 -12.50
N GLY A 46 7.62 -9.68 -11.33
CA GLY A 46 8.30 -8.83 -10.35
C GLY A 46 7.39 -7.84 -9.61
N ASP A 47 7.90 -6.64 -9.33
CA ASP A 47 7.20 -5.61 -8.56
C ASP A 47 5.95 -5.09 -9.28
N ASP A 48 5.98 -5.06 -10.62
CA ASP A 48 4.85 -4.62 -11.44
C ASP A 48 3.65 -5.57 -11.30
N SER A 49 3.90 -6.89 -11.23
CA SER A 49 2.84 -7.88 -11.03
C SER A 49 2.25 -7.77 -9.62
N TYR A 50 3.10 -7.57 -8.61
CA TYR A 50 2.65 -7.34 -7.23
C TYR A 50 1.80 -6.08 -7.09
N SER A 51 2.21 -4.96 -7.72
CA SER A 51 1.42 -3.73 -7.75
C SER A 51 0.07 -3.96 -8.47
N CYS A 52 0.08 -4.65 -9.60
CA CYS A 52 -1.13 -4.97 -10.35
C CYS A 52 -2.14 -5.78 -9.52
N TRP A 53 -1.68 -6.87 -8.87
CA TRP A 53 -2.53 -7.68 -8.00
C TRP A 53 -3.03 -6.91 -6.79
N ARG A 54 -2.23 -5.99 -6.25
CA ARG A 54 -2.69 -5.09 -5.19
C ARG A 54 -3.84 -4.21 -5.68
N ALA A 55 -3.75 -3.63 -6.87
CA ALA A 55 -4.84 -2.84 -7.45
C ALA A 55 -6.11 -3.69 -7.67
N TYR A 56 -5.97 -4.95 -8.08
CA TYR A 56 -7.11 -5.87 -8.18
C TYR A 56 -7.86 -6.01 -6.84
N PHE A 57 -7.14 -6.16 -5.72
CA PHE A 57 -7.77 -6.20 -4.40
C PHE A 57 -8.37 -4.85 -3.98
N GLU A 58 -7.71 -3.74 -4.29
CA GLU A 58 -8.24 -2.39 -4.03
C GLU A 58 -9.56 -2.15 -4.79
N LEU A 59 -9.69 -2.66 -6.03
CA LEU A 59 -10.95 -2.61 -6.78
C LEU A 59 -12.05 -3.42 -6.10
N LYS A 60 -11.72 -4.62 -5.60
CA LYS A 60 -12.65 -5.49 -4.85
C LYS A 60 -13.10 -4.89 -3.54
N ASP A 61 -12.23 -4.13 -2.87
CA ASP A 61 -12.59 -3.45 -1.64
C ASP A 61 -13.46 -2.22 -1.93
N LEU A 62 -13.18 -1.48 -3.01
CA LEU A 62 -14.08 -0.41 -3.49
C LEU A 62 -15.47 -0.92 -3.89
N GLU A 63 -15.59 -2.13 -4.47
CA GLU A 63 -16.89 -2.75 -4.75
C GLU A 63 -17.72 -2.97 -3.48
N LYS A 64 -17.06 -3.25 -2.34
CA LYS A 64 -17.74 -3.47 -1.06
C LYS A 64 -18.10 -2.16 -0.36
N GLU A 65 -17.26 -1.14 -0.48
CA GLU A 65 -17.43 0.13 0.23
C GLU A 65 -18.35 1.12 -0.49
N LYS A 66 -18.30 1.14 -1.83
CA LYS A 66 -19.01 2.13 -2.66
C LYS A 66 -20.15 1.49 -3.45
N PRO A 67 -21.16 2.29 -3.83
CA PRO A 67 -22.22 1.78 -4.70
C PRO A 67 -21.64 1.37 -6.06
N LYS A 68 -22.13 0.25 -6.61
CA LYS A 68 -21.64 -0.31 -7.89
C LYS A 68 -21.61 0.72 -9.02
N VAL A 69 -22.58 1.64 -9.07
CA VAL A 69 -22.66 2.71 -10.08
C VAL A 69 -21.44 3.63 -10.05
N GLU A 70 -20.90 3.95 -8.87
CA GLU A 70 -19.70 4.80 -8.76
C GLU A 70 -18.45 4.05 -9.23
N VAL A 71 -18.34 2.76 -8.89
CA VAL A 71 -17.23 1.91 -9.30
C VAL A 71 -17.24 1.70 -10.82
N GLU A 72 -18.40 1.50 -11.42
CA GLU A 72 -18.56 1.40 -12.87
C GLU A 72 -18.19 2.71 -13.57
N ASN A 73 -18.62 3.85 -13.03
CA ASN A 73 -18.27 5.17 -13.57
C ASN A 73 -16.76 5.41 -13.50
N LEU A 74 -16.09 4.98 -12.42
CA LEU A 74 -14.64 5.04 -12.31
C LEU A 74 -13.96 4.25 -13.43
N ILE A 75 -14.38 3.00 -13.64
CA ILE A 75 -13.83 2.14 -14.71
C ILE A 75 -14.01 2.80 -16.09
N LEU A 76 -15.18 3.38 -16.36
CA LEU A 76 -15.46 4.09 -17.61
C LEU A 76 -14.61 5.36 -17.79
N GLN A 77 -14.36 6.12 -16.73
CA GLN A 77 -13.55 7.33 -16.78
C GLN A 77 -12.08 7.03 -17.05
N THR A 78 -11.56 5.95 -16.50
CA THR A 78 -10.14 5.63 -16.58
C THR A 78 -9.74 5.02 -17.92
N GLY A 79 -10.66 4.40 -18.65
CA GLY A 79 -10.49 4.07 -20.07
C GLY A 79 -9.35 3.11 -20.42
N GLY A 80 -8.84 2.32 -19.46
CA GLY A 80 -7.84 1.27 -19.70
C GLY A 80 -7.20 0.70 -18.42
N VAL A 81 -6.77 -0.56 -18.49
CA VAL A 81 -6.28 -1.36 -17.34
C VAL A 81 -5.08 -0.74 -16.64
N LYS A 82 -4.07 -0.29 -17.39
CA LYS A 82 -2.86 0.34 -16.83
C LYS A 82 -3.16 1.63 -16.08
N SER A 83 -4.05 2.45 -16.65
CA SER A 83 -4.49 3.68 -15.99
C SER A 83 -5.36 3.36 -14.77
N LEU A 84 -6.17 2.29 -14.84
CA LEU A 84 -7.03 1.84 -13.74
C LEU A 84 -6.20 1.42 -12.53
N ILE A 85 -5.13 0.66 -12.73
CA ILE A 85 -4.18 0.28 -11.66
C ILE A 85 -3.63 1.52 -10.95
N GLY A 86 -3.16 2.51 -11.71
CA GLY A 86 -2.65 3.76 -11.14
C GLY A 86 -3.72 4.55 -10.38
N CYS A 87 -4.93 4.63 -10.93
CA CYS A 87 -6.06 5.29 -10.26
C CYS A 87 -6.43 4.59 -8.95
N LEU A 88 -6.48 3.26 -8.92
CA LEU A 88 -6.81 2.47 -7.73
C LEU A 88 -5.79 2.69 -6.60
N HIS A 89 -4.50 2.65 -6.92
CA HIS A 89 -3.46 2.96 -5.95
C HIS A 89 -3.53 4.40 -5.42
N GLY A 90 -3.86 5.36 -6.30
CA GLY A 90 -4.08 6.75 -5.92
C GLY A 90 -5.25 6.90 -4.95
N LEU A 91 -6.37 6.22 -5.23
CA LEU A 91 -7.56 6.21 -4.38
C LEU A 91 -7.29 5.57 -3.01
N ALA A 92 -6.63 4.41 -2.99
CA ALA A 92 -6.26 3.75 -1.74
C ALA A 92 -5.27 4.59 -0.90
N SER A 93 -4.41 5.38 -1.55
CA SER A 93 -3.46 6.26 -0.84
C SER A 93 -4.16 7.49 -0.26
N MET A 94 -5.03 8.16 -1.03
CA MET A 94 -5.80 9.30 -0.50
C MET A 94 -6.76 8.89 0.61
N GLU A 95 -7.29 7.67 0.57
CA GLU A 95 -8.18 7.17 1.61
C GLU A 95 -7.42 6.97 2.94
N LYS A 96 -6.23 6.37 2.88
CA LYS A 96 -5.33 6.26 4.04
C LYS A 96 -4.97 7.63 4.61
N GLU A 97 -4.66 8.61 3.76
CA GLU A 97 -4.39 9.99 4.20
C GLU A 97 -5.63 10.66 4.81
N SER A 98 -6.82 10.43 4.25
CA SER A 98 -8.08 10.98 4.76
C SER A 98 -8.41 10.41 6.14
N LYS A 99 -8.12 9.12 6.35
CA LYS A 99 -8.29 8.45 7.64
C LYS A 99 -7.28 8.94 8.68
N ALA A 100 -6.04 9.20 8.26
CA ALA A 100 -5.03 9.82 9.13
C ALA A 100 -5.40 11.27 9.52
N LYS A 101 -6.06 12.02 8.64
CA LYS A 101 -6.52 13.40 8.92
C LYS A 101 -7.79 13.44 9.81
N ASN A 102 -8.66 12.44 9.70
CA ASN A 102 -9.91 12.37 10.46
C ASN A 102 -9.78 11.58 11.79
N GLY A 103 -8.70 10.83 11.98
CA GLY A 103 -8.38 10.08 13.19
C GLY A 103 -7.14 10.62 13.88
N LEU A 104 -7.15 11.89 14.30
CA LEU A 104 -6.14 12.40 15.23
C LEU A 104 -6.60 12.19 16.68
N GLU A 105 -6.58 10.94 17.11
CA GLU A 105 -5.93 10.57 18.36
C GLU A 105 -4.98 9.42 18.02
N VAL A 106 -3.73 9.56 18.48
CA VAL A 106 -2.65 8.56 18.49
C VAL A 106 -1.79 8.45 17.21
N THR A 107 -0.69 9.20 17.28
CA THR A 107 0.69 8.83 16.88
C THR A 107 1.26 9.43 15.60
N GLU A 108 2.07 10.46 15.86
CA GLU A 108 3.41 10.72 15.33
C GLU A 108 3.58 10.92 13.82
N VAL A 109 3.67 12.22 13.51
CA VAL A 109 4.60 12.88 12.59
C VAL A 109 5.64 11.94 11.97
N SER A 110 5.50 11.69 10.67
CA SER A 110 6.62 11.22 9.84
C SER A 110 7.10 12.38 8.99
N ASP A 111 8.20 12.99 9.44
CA ASP A 111 9.02 13.86 8.61
C ASP A 111 9.90 12.99 7.69
N SER A 112 10.09 13.48 6.48
CA SER A 112 10.77 12.81 5.39
C SER A 112 12.23 13.21 5.40
N GLU A 113 13.13 12.33 5.87
CA GLU A 113 14.52 12.39 5.43
C GLU A 113 15.23 11.04 5.44
N LYS A 114 16.06 10.88 4.42
CA LYS A 114 16.82 9.70 4.03
C LYS A 114 17.60 9.09 5.20
N GLY A 115 17.27 7.84 5.52
CA GLY A 115 18.11 6.93 6.27
C GLY A 115 17.47 5.56 6.27
N MET A 116 18.22 4.51 5.97
CA MET A 116 17.74 3.13 6.07
C MET A 116 17.34 2.88 7.54
N LYS A 117 16.06 3.08 7.86
CA LYS A 117 15.53 2.83 9.20
C LYS A 117 15.44 1.32 9.33
N LEU A 118 16.49 0.70 9.88
CA LEU A 118 16.38 -0.66 10.41
C LEU A 118 15.17 -0.66 11.34
N HIS A 119 14.18 -1.49 11.03
CA HIS A 119 13.00 -1.69 11.85
C HIS A 119 13.43 -2.43 13.12
N VAL A 120 14.07 -1.73 14.06
CA VAL A 120 14.44 -2.31 15.34
C VAL A 120 13.15 -2.45 16.14
N HIS A 121 12.69 -3.69 16.30
CA HIS A 121 11.67 -4.01 17.28
C HIS A 121 12.22 -3.65 18.65
N VAL A 122 11.60 -2.68 19.31
CA VAL A 122 11.86 -2.39 20.72
C VAL A 122 11.32 -3.58 21.50
N PRO A 123 12.16 -4.36 22.21
CA PRO A 123 11.67 -5.49 22.98
C PRO A 123 10.75 -5.01 24.10
N ASP A 124 9.71 -5.79 24.39
CA ASP A 124 8.54 -5.50 25.25
C ASP A 124 8.83 -5.18 26.73
N GLY A 125 10.07 -4.81 27.10
CA GLY A 125 10.46 -4.42 28.46
C GLY A 125 10.37 -5.53 29.50
N LEU A 126 9.86 -6.71 29.13
CA LEU A 126 9.79 -7.88 30.00
C LEU A 126 11.19 -8.50 30.15
N PRO A 127 11.61 -8.86 31.38
CA PRO A 127 12.83 -9.64 31.55
C PRO A 127 12.68 -10.99 30.84
N LYS A 128 13.71 -11.39 30.08
CA LYS A 128 13.76 -12.67 29.38
C LYS A 128 13.43 -13.83 30.33
N SER A 129 12.67 -14.81 29.85
CA SER A 129 12.39 -16.02 30.61
C SER A 129 13.67 -16.87 30.78
N GLN A 130 13.72 -17.72 31.81
CA GLN A 130 14.88 -18.61 32.04
C GLN A 130 15.15 -19.52 30.83
N GLN A 131 14.09 -20.00 30.20
CA GLN A 131 14.17 -20.88 29.03
C GLN A 131 14.80 -20.17 27.82
N GLU A 132 14.48 -18.89 27.58
CA GLU A 132 15.07 -18.11 26.49
C GLU A 132 16.56 -17.82 26.72
N LEU A 133 16.98 -17.60 27.97
CA LEU A 133 18.39 -17.42 28.30
C LEU A 133 19.22 -18.67 28.02
N GLU A 134 18.70 -19.84 28.36
CA GLU A 134 19.38 -21.12 28.12
C GLU A 134 19.50 -21.44 26.62
N GLU A 135 18.47 -21.11 25.84
CA GLU A 135 18.49 -21.30 24.38
C GLU A 135 19.46 -20.35 23.68
N GLU A 136 19.52 -19.08 24.11
CA GLU A 136 20.46 -18.09 23.60
C GLU A 136 21.91 -18.50 23.89
N GLU A 137 22.19 -19.00 25.10
CA GLU A 137 23.52 -19.51 25.46
C GLU A 137 23.91 -20.73 24.60
N LYS A 138 22.97 -21.65 24.39
CA LYS A 138 23.19 -22.86 23.59
C LYS A 138 23.35 -22.57 22.09
N SER A 139 22.73 -21.50 21.59
CA SER A 139 22.83 -21.07 20.19
C SER A 139 24.14 -20.36 19.86
N LYS A 140 24.91 -19.94 20.89
CA LYS A 140 26.09 -19.10 20.70
C LYS A 140 27.22 -19.89 20.06
N MET A 141 27.79 -19.35 18.99
CA MET A 141 28.96 -19.96 18.35
C MET A 141 30.16 -19.98 19.32
N PRO A 142 31.00 -21.02 19.28
CA PRO A 142 32.19 -21.09 20.13
C PRO A 142 33.12 -19.92 19.81
N ASP A 143 33.49 -19.16 20.85
CA ASP A 143 34.38 -18.01 20.70
C ASP A 143 35.78 -18.46 20.26
N SER A 144 36.37 -17.74 19.30
CA SER A 144 37.78 -17.95 18.92
C SER A 144 38.72 -17.51 20.05
N ALA A 145 39.94 -18.07 20.09
CA ALA A 145 40.94 -17.70 21.10
C ALA A 145 41.23 -16.18 21.12
N PHE A 146 41.18 -15.53 19.96
CA PHE A 146 41.39 -14.10 19.80
C PHE A 146 40.22 -13.28 20.37
N THR A 147 38.97 -13.65 20.09
CA THR A 147 37.77 -12.99 20.63
C THR A 147 37.71 -13.11 22.16
N ARG A 148 38.11 -14.26 22.70
CA ARG A 148 38.22 -14.46 24.16
C ARG A 148 39.28 -13.54 24.78
N LEU A 149 40.43 -13.36 24.13
CA LEU A 149 41.47 -12.44 24.59
C LEU A 149 40.98 -10.98 24.58
N LEU A 150 40.28 -10.56 23.53
CA LEU A 150 39.70 -9.21 23.45
C LEU A 150 38.64 -8.98 24.52
N ARG A 151 37.83 -9.98 24.89
CA ARG A 151 36.88 -9.85 25.99
C ARG A 151 37.58 -9.78 27.35
N ALA A 152 38.63 -10.57 27.55
CA ALA A 152 39.43 -10.54 28.78
C ALA A 152 40.25 -9.25 28.95
N LYS A 153 40.73 -8.68 27.83
CA LYS A 153 41.47 -7.40 27.80
C LYS A 153 40.58 -6.17 27.56
N GLY A 154 39.31 -6.37 27.21
CA GLY A 154 38.29 -5.35 26.99
C GLY A 154 37.82 -4.83 28.33
N THR A 155 38.74 -4.14 29.00
CA THR A 155 38.53 -3.53 30.29
C THR A 155 37.59 -2.34 30.09
N ILE A 156 36.48 -2.39 30.84
CA ILE A 156 35.50 -1.33 31.07
C ILE A 156 34.38 -1.21 30.00
N PRO A 157 33.10 -1.43 30.38
CA PRO A 157 31.96 -1.12 29.52
C PRO A 157 31.91 0.35 29.11
N ALA A 158 31.39 0.65 27.92
CA ALA A 158 31.31 2.03 27.39
C ALA A 158 30.53 3.02 28.27
N TRP A 159 29.72 2.55 29.22
CA TRP A 159 28.96 3.37 30.16
C TRP A 159 29.70 3.64 31.48
N PHE A 160 30.83 2.98 31.73
CA PHE A 160 31.61 3.14 32.95
C PHE A 160 32.79 4.07 32.68
N SER A 161 32.70 5.32 33.15
CA SER A 161 33.81 6.26 33.18
C SER A 161 34.40 6.26 34.59
N HIS A 162 35.71 6.04 34.73
CA HIS A 162 36.38 6.19 36.03
C HIS A 162 36.27 7.65 36.48
N ALA A 163 35.87 7.90 37.73
CA ALA A 163 35.86 9.24 38.28
C ALA A 163 37.31 9.77 38.34
N PRO A 164 37.59 11.03 38.00
CA PRO A 164 38.94 11.56 38.06
C PRO A 164 39.41 11.59 39.51
N ASP A 165 40.56 10.97 39.77
CA ASP A 165 41.26 11.05 41.05
C ASP A 165 41.68 12.51 41.26
N HIS A 166 41.05 13.20 42.19
CA HIS A 166 41.50 14.51 42.63
C HIS A 166 42.45 14.29 43.81
N GLU A 167 43.73 14.53 43.58
CA GLU A 167 44.71 14.57 44.67
C GLU A 167 44.41 15.82 45.52
N THR A 168 43.97 15.62 46.76
CA THR A 168 43.97 16.68 47.78
C THR A 168 45.34 16.69 48.47
N ASP A 169 46.01 17.83 48.36
CA ASP A 169 47.22 18.25 49.11
C ASP A 169 47.03 18.15 50.63
#